data_AF-T0YJK0-F1
#
_entry.id   AF-T0YJK0-F1
#
_cell.length_a   1.000
_cell.length_b   1.000
_cell.length_c   1.000
_cell.angle_alpha   90.00
_cell.angle_beta   90.00
_cell.angle_gamma   90.00
#
_symmetry.space_group_name_H-M   'P 1'
#
loop_
_entity.id
_entity.type
_entity.pdbx_description
1 polymer ?
#
loop_
_entity_poly.entity_id
_entity_poly.type
_entity_poly.pdbx_seq_one_letter_code
_entity_poly.pdbx_strand_id
1 'polypeptide(L)'
;AENGGQPLGRSAFLKATGIKEVDWRGRYWARWNDAVSEAGFAPNELNAAHESDHLLSKLADLVIDLGRFPTASEMQLKRRADATFPSQKVYDRFGDKIAKIVRLRAFCMEHPQFSNVLALCPAPVTAENSDVGAAVALEDGYVYLALMKVC
;
A
#
# COMPACT_ATOMS: atom_id res chain seq x y z
N ALA A 1 -0.08 -38.42 7.00
CA ALA A 1 -0.66 -37.08 7.18
C ALA A 1 0.48 -36.08 7.09
N GLU A 2 0.79 -35.60 5.88
CA GLU A 2 2.02 -34.85 5.58
C GLU A 2 1.65 -33.62 4.75
N ASN A 3 1.26 -32.53 5.42
CA ASN A 3 1.36 -31.13 4.99
C ASN A 3 0.57 -30.22 5.95
N GLY A 4 0.72 -30.42 7.26
CA GLY A 4 0.50 -29.40 8.31
C GLY A 4 -0.77 -28.54 8.29
N GLY A 5 -1.84 -28.92 7.59
CA GLY A 5 -3.04 -28.09 7.46
C GLY A 5 -2.87 -26.85 6.56
N GLN A 6 -1.81 -26.74 5.75
CA GLN A 6 -1.55 -25.55 4.93
C GLN A 6 -1.64 -25.90 3.43
N PRO A 7 -2.48 -25.19 2.65
CA PRO A 7 -2.70 -25.55 1.26
C PRO A 7 -1.42 -25.35 0.45
N LEU A 8 -1.05 -26.37 -0.32
CA LEU A 8 0.05 -26.26 -1.27
C LEU A 8 -0.27 -25.16 -2.27
N GLY A 9 0.66 -24.22 -2.47
CA GLY A 9 0.56 -23.25 -3.56
C GLY A 9 0.55 -23.96 -4.92
N ARG A 10 0.00 -23.33 -5.97
CA ARG A 10 -0.13 -23.92 -7.32
C ARG A 10 1.13 -24.64 -7.82
N SER A 11 2.30 -24.02 -7.68
CA SER A 11 3.58 -24.59 -8.11
C SER A 11 3.99 -25.81 -7.26
N ALA A 12 3.68 -25.78 -5.96
CA ALA A 12 3.95 -26.90 -5.07
C ALA A 12 2.98 -28.07 -5.31
N PHE A 13 1.71 -27.78 -5.65
CA PHE A 13 0.75 -28.79 -6.08
C PHE A 13 1.20 -29.46 -7.38
N LEU A 14 1.58 -28.69 -8.40
CA LEU A 14 2.14 -29.26 -9.65
C LEU A 14 3.37 -30.12 -9.36
N LYS A 15 4.27 -29.67 -8.50
CA LYS A 15 5.49 -30.43 -8.15
C LYS A 15 5.17 -31.72 -7.38
N ALA A 16 4.16 -31.70 -6.52
CA ALA A 16 3.78 -32.84 -5.68
C ALA A 16 2.91 -33.86 -6.41
N THR A 17 2.01 -33.42 -7.29
CA THR A 17 1.00 -34.29 -7.93
C THR A 17 1.25 -34.50 -9.42
N GLY A 18 2.08 -33.67 -10.06
CA GLY A 18 2.28 -33.67 -11.50
C GLY A 18 1.08 -33.15 -12.32
N ILE A 19 -0.03 -32.80 -11.66
CA ILE A 19 -1.26 -32.34 -12.31
C ILE A 19 -1.09 -30.89 -12.75
N LYS A 20 -1.22 -30.63 -14.05
CA LYS A 20 -1.05 -29.29 -14.62
C LYS A 20 -2.33 -28.47 -14.45
N GLU A 21 -2.20 -27.15 -14.52
CA GLU A 21 -3.34 -26.24 -14.45
C GLU A 21 -4.42 -26.60 -15.49
N VAL A 22 -4.01 -26.98 -16.70
CA VAL A 22 -4.92 -27.38 -17.78
C VAL A 22 -5.73 -28.64 -17.49
N ASP A 23 -5.25 -29.50 -16.58
CA ASP A 23 -5.91 -30.78 -16.29
C ASP A 23 -7.11 -30.61 -15.36
N TRP A 24 -7.08 -29.56 -14.51
CA TRP A 24 -8.17 -29.28 -13.56
C TRP A 24 -8.95 -28.00 -13.85
N ARG A 25 -8.31 -26.99 -14.45
CA ARG A 25 -8.92 -25.67 -14.68
C ARG A 25 -10.03 -25.77 -15.71
N GLY A 26 -11.25 -25.41 -15.31
CA GLY A 26 -12.46 -25.48 -16.15
C GLY A 26 -13.06 -26.88 -16.27
N ARG A 27 -12.47 -27.91 -15.63
CA ARG A 27 -13.05 -29.26 -15.50
C ARG A 27 -13.55 -29.53 -14.10
N TYR A 28 -12.71 -29.28 -13.10
CA TYR A 28 -13.02 -29.47 -11.69
C TYR A 28 -13.17 -28.11 -10.98
N TRP A 29 -12.24 -27.18 -11.23
CA TRP A 29 -12.23 -25.86 -10.57
C TRP A 29 -12.04 -24.72 -11.56
N ALA A 30 -12.71 -23.59 -11.36
CA ALA A 30 -12.51 -22.40 -12.19
C ALA A 30 -11.24 -21.64 -11.79
N ARG A 31 -10.95 -21.58 -10.48
CA ARG A 31 -9.78 -20.95 -9.88
C ARG A 31 -9.15 -21.87 -8.85
N TRP A 32 -7.85 -21.70 -8.62
CA TRP A 32 -7.12 -22.47 -7.61
C TRP A 32 -7.68 -22.28 -6.19
N ASN A 33 -8.18 -21.08 -5.86
CA ASN A 33 -8.84 -20.84 -4.57
C ASN A 33 -10.08 -21.72 -4.38
N ASP A 34 -10.77 -22.12 -5.45
CA ASP A 34 -11.92 -23.01 -5.35
C ASP A 34 -11.45 -24.41 -4.95
N ALA A 35 -10.36 -24.89 -5.55
CA ALA A 35 -9.73 -26.16 -5.18
C ALA A 35 -9.25 -26.17 -3.72
N VAL A 36 -8.67 -25.05 -3.26
CA VAL A 36 -8.21 -24.85 -1.89
C VAL A 36 -9.40 -24.81 -0.91
N SER A 37 -10.46 -24.08 -1.26
CA SER A 37 -11.68 -23.96 -0.44
C SER A 37 -12.43 -25.29 -0.35
N GLU A 38 -12.55 -26.03 -1.45
CA GLU A 38 -13.19 -27.35 -1.49
C GLU A 38 -12.38 -28.41 -0.73
N ALA A 39 -11.05 -28.29 -0.72
CA ALA A 39 -10.18 -29.09 0.13
C ALA A 39 -10.23 -28.71 1.62
N GLY A 40 -11.12 -27.78 2.01
CA GLY A 40 -11.36 -27.36 3.39
C GLY A 40 -10.31 -26.39 3.94
N PHE A 41 -9.47 -25.81 3.08
CA PHE A 41 -8.48 -24.81 3.48
C PHE A 41 -9.03 -23.40 3.28
N ALA A 42 -8.81 -22.53 4.27
CA ALA A 42 -9.16 -21.12 4.14
C ALA A 42 -8.30 -20.47 3.03
N PRO A 43 -8.90 -19.62 2.16
CA PRO A 43 -8.15 -18.84 1.18
C PRO A 43 -7.10 -17.97 1.92
N ASN A 44 -5.95 -17.78 1.28
CA ASN A 44 -4.78 -17.16 1.92
C ASN A 44 -5.00 -15.67 2.23
N GLU A 45 -5.62 -15.36 3.38
CA GLU A 45 -5.89 -13.99 3.87
C GLU A 45 -4.67 -13.32 4.52
N LEU A 46 -3.64 -14.10 4.85
CA LEU A 46 -2.52 -13.65 5.69
C LEU A 46 -1.60 -12.63 5.01
N ASN A 47 -1.54 -12.58 3.67
CA ASN A 47 -0.57 -11.70 2.99
C ASN A 47 -1.03 -10.24 2.90
N ALA A 48 -2.34 -9.96 2.89
CA ALA A 48 -2.83 -8.61 2.61
C ALA A 48 -2.59 -7.65 3.78
N ALA A 49 -2.68 -8.14 5.02
CA ALA A 49 -2.40 -7.35 6.22
C ALA A 49 -0.90 -7.00 6.34
N HIS A 50 -0.03 -8.01 6.26
CA HIS A 50 1.42 -7.80 6.28
C HIS A 50 1.92 -6.92 5.13
N GLU A 51 1.32 -7.04 3.94
CA GLU A 51 1.61 -6.15 2.84
C GLU A 51 1.17 -4.71 3.15
N SER A 52 0.03 -4.52 3.82
CA SER A 52 -0.47 -3.18 4.17
C SER A 52 0.41 -2.47 5.19
N ASP A 53 0.84 -3.17 6.23
CA ASP A 53 1.76 -2.64 7.25
C ASP A 53 3.11 -2.28 6.63
N HIS A 54 3.61 -3.14 5.75
CA HIS A 54 4.84 -2.84 5.02
C HIS A 54 4.72 -1.58 4.17
N LEU A 55 3.62 -1.41 3.43
CA LEU A 55 3.39 -0.19 2.65
C LEU A 55 3.29 1.05 3.54
N LEU A 56 2.60 0.97 4.68
CA LEU A 56 2.46 2.06 5.64
C LEU A 56 3.80 2.43 6.27
N SER A 57 4.66 1.46 6.57
CA SER A 57 6.03 1.72 7.05
C SER A 57 6.85 2.52 6.03
N LYS A 58 6.82 2.13 4.75
CA LYS A 58 7.51 2.86 3.68
C LYS A 58 6.95 4.27 3.47
N LEU A 59 5.64 4.43 3.66
CA LEU A 59 5.01 5.75 3.61
C LEU A 59 5.44 6.62 4.80
N ALA A 60 5.53 6.04 6.00
CA ALA A 60 6.01 6.72 7.20
C ALA A 60 7.45 7.20 7.03
N ASP A 61 8.35 6.35 6.52
CA ASP A 61 9.73 6.73 6.20
C ASP A 61 9.78 7.94 5.26
N LEU A 62 8.97 7.93 4.20
CA LEU A 62 8.91 9.04 3.25
C LEU A 62 8.37 10.34 3.89
N VAL A 63 7.44 10.23 4.83
CA VAL A 63 6.94 11.40 5.58
C VAL A 63 8.02 11.98 6.47
N ILE A 64 8.85 11.13 7.11
CA ILE A 64 9.99 11.57 7.93
C ILE A 64 11.00 12.29 7.03
N ASP A 65 11.36 11.69 5.89
CA ASP A 65 12.30 12.27 4.92
C ASP A 65 11.86 13.67 4.43
N LEU A 66 10.55 13.87 4.23
CA LEU A 66 9.99 15.11 3.69
C LEU A 66 9.52 16.11 4.75
N GLY A 67 9.35 15.68 6.01
CA GLY A 67 8.73 16.49 7.07
C GLY A 67 7.26 16.82 6.83
N ARG A 68 6.58 16.17 5.87
CA ARG A 68 5.17 16.40 5.51
C ARG A 68 4.56 15.20 4.81
N PHE A 69 3.23 15.16 4.70
CA PHE A 69 2.56 14.12 3.91
C PHE A 69 2.90 14.25 2.40
N PRO A 70 3.41 13.19 1.74
CA PRO A 70 3.87 13.26 0.37
C PRO A 70 2.74 13.46 -0.63
N THR A 71 3.05 14.16 -1.71
CA THR A 71 2.24 14.24 -2.93
C THR A 71 2.42 12.99 -3.80
N ALA A 72 1.50 12.79 -4.75
CA ALA A 72 1.61 11.70 -5.73
C ALA A 72 2.93 11.77 -6.53
N SER A 73 3.34 12.97 -6.92
CA SER A 73 4.58 13.22 -7.64
C SER A 73 5.83 12.87 -6.82
N GLU A 74 5.83 13.17 -5.51
CA GLU A 74 6.95 12.82 -4.62
C GLU A 74 7.06 11.30 -4.40
N MET A 75 5.94 10.59 -4.27
CA MET A 75 5.95 9.12 -4.23
C MET A 75 6.51 8.51 -5.52
N GLN A 76 6.15 9.07 -6.68
CA GLN A 76 6.71 8.67 -7.97
C GLN A 76 8.21 8.98 -8.07
N LEU A 77 8.64 10.14 -7.56
CA LEU A 77 10.06 10.51 -7.52
C LEU A 77 10.86 9.57 -6.62
N LYS A 78 10.34 9.24 -5.43
CA LYS A 78 10.94 8.25 -4.52
C LYS A 78 11.06 6.88 -5.18
N ARG A 79 10.03 6.40 -5.89
CA ARG A 79 10.07 5.14 -6.66
C ARG A 79 11.17 5.13 -7.73
N ARG A 80 11.41 6.28 -8.39
CA ARG A 80 12.47 6.39 -9.41
C ARG A 80 13.86 6.37 -8.79
N ALA A 81 14.02 6.99 -7.62
CA ALA A 81 15.27 6.97 -6.87
C ALA A 81 15.54 5.62 -6.20
N ASP A 82 14.48 4.95 -5.73
CA ASP A 82 14.53 3.70 -5.00
C ASP A 82 13.55 2.69 -5.59
N ALA A 83 14.10 1.71 -6.33
CA ALA A 83 13.35 0.62 -6.93
C ALA A 83 12.79 -0.40 -5.91
N THR A 84 13.04 -0.21 -4.61
CA THR A 84 12.38 -0.97 -3.54
C THR A 84 11.12 -0.26 -3.03
N PHE A 85 11.00 1.05 -3.25
CA PHE A 85 9.83 1.82 -2.82
C PHE A 85 8.59 1.43 -3.65
N PRO A 86 7.42 1.13 -3.06
CA PRO A 86 6.23 0.72 -3.81
C PRO A 86 5.71 1.81 -4.77
N SER A 87 5.03 1.40 -5.85
CA SER A 87 4.40 2.36 -6.76
C SER A 87 3.25 3.11 -6.07
N GLN A 88 3.08 4.40 -6.39
CA GLN A 88 1.96 5.21 -5.89
C GLN A 88 0.58 4.54 -6.15
N LYS A 89 0.43 3.78 -7.25
CA LYS A 89 -0.81 3.04 -7.55
C LYS A 89 -1.18 2.01 -6.49
N VAL A 90 -0.19 1.42 -5.82
CA VAL A 90 -0.45 0.45 -4.74
C VAL A 90 -1.10 1.14 -3.54
N TYR A 91 -0.72 2.40 -3.29
CA TYR A 91 -1.30 3.20 -2.21
C TYR A 91 -2.74 3.64 -2.47
N ASP A 92 -3.23 3.59 -3.71
CA ASP A 92 -4.60 4.01 -4.03
C ASP A 92 -5.66 3.06 -3.44
N ARG A 93 -5.28 1.83 -3.10
CA ARG A 93 -6.15 0.91 -2.34
C ARG A 93 -6.46 1.42 -0.92
N PHE A 94 -5.62 2.31 -0.39
CA PHE A 94 -5.85 2.98 0.89
C PHE A 94 -6.74 4.22 0.76
N GLY A 95 -7.35 4.44 -0.41
CA GLY A 95 -8.33 5.50 -0.63
C GLY A 95 -7.70 6.86 -0.91
N ASP A 96 -8.47 7.89 -0.57
CA ASP A 96 -8.09 9.29 -0.74
C ASP A 96 -7.02 9.73 0.27
N LYS A 97 -6.57 10.98 0.15
CA LYS A 97 -5.51 11.53 1.02
C LYS A 97 -5.87 11.44 2.50
N ILE A 98 -7.13 11.71 2.84
CA ILE A 98 -7.61 11.67 4.23
C ILE A 98 -7.61 10.23 4.75
N ALA A 99 -8.14 9.28 3.99
CA ALA A 99 -8.13 7.86 4.37
C ALA A 99 -6.69 7.32 4.53
N LYS A 100 -5.76 7.75 3.68
CA LYS A 100 -4.32 7.43 3.81
C LYS A 100 -3.73 8.00 5.12
N ILE A 101 -4.03 9.25 5.46
CA ILE A 101 -3.57 9.89 6.71
C ILE A 101 -4.15 9.16 7.94
N VAL A 102 -5.44 8.83 7.94
CA VAL A 102 -6.09 8.11 9.05
C VAL A 102 -5.42 6.75 9.27
N ARG A 103 -5.22 5.97 8.21
CA ARG A 103 -4.55 4.67 8.29
C ARG A 103 -3.10 4.78 8.73
N LEU A 104 -2.37 5.77 8.21
CA LEU A 104 -0.98 6.04 8.61
C LEU A 104 -0.90 6.40 10.10
N ARG A 105 -1.82 7.22 10.61
CA ARG A 105 -1.88 7.59 12.02
C ARG A 105 -2.17 6.36 12.90
N ALA A 106 -3.14 5.52 12.52
CA ALA A 106 -3.42 4.29 13.25
C ALA A 106 -2.17 3.39 13.33
N PHE A 107 -1.48 3.19 12.21
CA PHE A 107 -0.22 2.45 12.17
C PHE A 107 0.87 3.08 13.06
N CYS A 108 1.03 4.40 13.04
CA CYS A 108 2.03 5.07 13.88
C CYS A 108 1.71 5.00 15.38
N MET A 109 0.43 4.82 15.77
CA MET A 109 0.05 4.59 17.17
C MET A 109 0.46 3.19 17.66
N GLU A 110 0.44 2.20 16.78
CA GLU A 110 0.86 0.82 17.09
C GLU A 110 2.40 0.65 17.05
N HIS A 111 3.11 1.56 16.38
CA HIS A 111 4.56 1.51 16.18
C HIS A 111 5.27 2.76 16.73
N PRO A 112 5.81 2.71 17.97
CA PRO A 112 6.46 3.86 18.62
C PRO A 112 7.61 4.51 17.84
N GLN A 113 8.27 3.74 16.95
CA GLN A 113 9.34 4.21 16.07
C GLN A 113 8.90 5.30 15.07
N PHE A 114 7.60 5.41 14.79
CA PHE A 114 7.01 6.41 13.90
C PHE A 114 6.21 7.49 14.65
N SER A 115 6.41 7.62 15.96
CA SER A 115 5.71 8.61 16.79
C SER A 115 5.90 10.06 16.31
N ASN A 116 7.08 10.38 15.73
CA ASN A 116 7.36 11.67 15.10
C ASN A 116 6.43 11.97 13.91
N VAL A 117 5.97 10.96 13.17
CA VAL A 117 5.05 11.12 12.04
C VAL A 117 3.68 11.64 12.48
N LEU A 118 3.23 11.33 13.70
CA LEU A 118 1.98 11.85 14.26
C LEU A 118 2.01 13.38 14.44
N ALA A 119 3.18 13.96 14.64
CA ALA A 119 3.38 15.41 14.73
C ALA A 119 3.43 16.08 13.34
N LEU A 120 3.95 15.36 12.33
CA LEU A 120 4.08 15.86 10.95
C LEU A 120 2.75 15.77 10.16
N CYS A 121 1.89 14.83 10.53
CA CYS A 121 0.57 14.63 9.92
C CYS A 121 -0.51 14.92 10.96
N PRO A 122 -0.92 16.19 11.15
CA PRO A 122 -1.98 16.53 12.10
C PRO A 122 -3.26 15.75 11.77
N ALA A 123 -4.07 15.46 12.78
CA ALA A 123 -5.33 14.76 12.59
C ALA A 123 -6.15 15.51 11.52
N PRO A 124 -6.73 14.79 10.54
CA PRO A 124 -7.63 15.44 9.60
C PRO A 124 -8.77 16.02 10.43
N VAL A 125 -8.91 17.35 10.39
CA VAL A 125 -10.00 18.03 11.06
C VAL A 125 -11.26 17.57 10.34
N THR A 126 -12.00 16.64 10.93
CA THR A 126 -13.35 16.31 10.46
C THR A 126 -14.16 17.58 10.65
N ALA A 127 -14.54 18.20 9.54
CA ALA A 127 -15.30 19.43 9.55
C ALA A 127 -16.70 19.16 10.11
N GLU A 128 -16.83 19.28 11.43
CA GLU A 128 -18.10 19.56 12.09
C GLU A 128 -17.94 20.91 12.79
N ASN A 129 -18.44 21.95 12.11
CA ASN A 129 -18.64 23.35 12.54
C ASN A 129 -17.40 24.24 12.76
N SER A 130 -17.05 25.05 11.74
CA SER A 130 -17.52 26.45 11.65
C SER A 130 -16.87 27.15 10.46
N ASP A 131 -17.72 27.76 9.64
CA ASP A 131 -17.37 28.74 8.61
C ASP A 131 -16.68 29.96 9.23
N VAL A 132 -15.37 30.13 8.97
CA VAL A 132 -14.77 31.43 8.63
C VAL A 132 -13.59 31.16 7.70
N GLY A 133 -13.61 31.80 6.53
CA GLY A 133 -12.74 31.55 5.40
C GLY A 133 -11.24 31.51 5.69
N ALA A 134 -10.62 30.40 5.30
CA ALA A 134 -9.26 30.37 4.77
C ALA A 134 -9.25 29.34 3.65
N ALA A 135 -9.71 29.76 2.47
CA ALA A 135 -9.40 29.07 1.24
C ALA A 135 -7.88 29.12 1.05
N VAL A 136 -7.16 28.12 1.57
CA VAL A 136 -5.79 27.87 1.12
C VAL A 136 -5.94 27.18 -0.22
N ALA A 137 -6.10 28.01 -1.25
CA ALA A 137 -5.97 27.61 -2.62
C ALA A 137 -4.69 26.76 -2.72
N LEU A 138 -4.84 25.56 -3.26
CA LEU A 138 -3.72 24.78 -3.76
C LEU A 138 -3.14 25.61 -4.91
N GLU A 139 -2.19 26.50 -4.58
CA GLU A 139 -1.40 27.19 -5.59
C GLU A 139 -0.55 26.12 -6.29
N ASP A 140 -1.01 25.73 -7.48
CA ASP A 140 -0.18 25.09 -8.49
C ASP A 140 0.99 26.03 -8.81
N GLY A 141 2.05 25.92 -8.02
CA GLY A 141 3.33 26.56 -8.30
C GLY A 141 3.99 25.89 -9.50
N TYR A 142 3.66 26.34 -10.70
CA TYR A 142 4.44 26.05 -11.89
C TYR A 142 5.84 26.65 -11.72
N VAL A 143 6.84 25.79 -11.49
CA VAL A 143 8.24 26.19 -11.53
C VAL A 143 8.61 26.46 -12.99
N TYR A 144 8.71 27.73 -13.37
CA TYR A 144 9.34 28.13 -14.63
C TYR A 144 10.83 27.79 -14.56
N LEU A 145 11.24 26.73 -15.25
CA LEU A 145 12.64 26.48 -15.57
C LEU A 145 13.12 27.56 -16.56
N ALA A 146 13.65 28.66 -16.03
CA ALA A 146 14.47 29.57 -16.82
C ALA A 146 15.89 28.98 -16.93
N LEU A 147 16.10 28.25 -18.02
CA LEU A 147 17.40 27.79 -18.51
C LEU A 147 18.24 29.00 -18.97
N MET A 148 19.47 29.09 -18.44
CA MET A 148 20.71 29.58 -19.08
C MET A 148 20.76 31.05 -19.56
N LYS A 149 21.89 31.76 -19.57
CA LYS A 149 23.28 31.37 -19.79
C LYS A 149 24.19 32.48 -19.26
N VAL A 150 25.29 32.12 -18.60
CA VAL A 150 26.42 33.02 -18.34
C VAL A 150 27.26 33.08 -19.61
N CYS A 151 27.53 34.27 -20.12
CA CYS A 151 28.62 34.58 -21.06
C CYS A 151 29.35 35.81 -20.54
#